data_AF-A0A2W2D3L6-F1
#
_entry.id   AF-A0A2W2D3L6-F1
#
_cell.length_a   1.000
_cell.length_b   1.000
_cell.length_c   1.000
_cell.angle_alpha   90.00
_cell.angle_beta   90.00
_cell.angle_gamma   90.00
#
_symmetry.space_group_name_H-M   'P 1'
#
loop_
_entity.id
_entity.type
_entity.pdbx_description
1 polymer ?
#
loop_
_entity_poly.entity_id
_entity_poly.type
_entity_poly.pdbx_seq_one_letter_code
_entity_poly.pdbx_strand_id
1 'polypeptide(L)'
;MAAAAAGARSRGGLVIGVRPDDGSDPGPAADVSATVVTNMGQARNAILVWSADAVIAIGGSWGTLSEVALAMRRGAVPVVLLGGWRVLDADGAPVTGPVPAATAEEAVRAALPA
;
A
#
# COMPACT_ATOMS: atom_id res chain seq x y z
N MET A 1 3.64 7.05 3.31
CA MET A 1 4.83 6.34 2.77
C MET A 1 6.09 6.63 3.58
N ALA A 2 6.58 7.88 3.69
CA ALA A 2 7.83 8.20 4.41
C ALA A 2 7.92 7.61 5.84
N ALA A 3 6.87 7.75 6.67
CA ALA A 3 6.86 7.17 8.02
C ALA A 3 6.99 5.63 8.05
N ALA A 4 6.39 4.94 7.08
CA ALA A 4 6.49 3.49 6.97
C ALA A 4 7.90 3.05 6.54
N ALA A 5 8.51 3.80 5.61
CA ALA A 5 9.90 3.61 5.19
C ALA A 5 10.86 3.81 6.36
N ALA A 6 10.75 4.93 7.08
CA ALA A 6 11.57 5.24 8.26
C ALA A 6 11.45 4.13 9.33
N GLY A 7 10.22 3.69 9.63
CA GLY A 7 9.96 2.59 10.57
C GLY A 7 10.66 1.29 10.16
N ALA A 8 10.52 0.86 8.91
CA ALA A 8 11.19 -0.33 8.39
C ALA A 8 12.72 -0.19 8.42
N ARG A 9 13.27 0.95 7.99
CA ARG A 9 14.72 1.21 8.03
C ARG A 9 15.29 1.22 9.44
N SER A 10 14.56 1.77 10.41
CA SER A 10 14.98 1.78 11.83
C SER A 10 15.20 0.38 12.41
N ARG A 11 14.63 -0.64 11.77
CA ARG A 11 14.74 -2.06 12.14
C ARG A 11 15.60 -2.87 11.16
N GLY A 12 16.34 -2.20 10.26
CA GLY A 12 17.19 -2.85 9.26
C GLY A 12 16.43 -3.47 8.08
N GLY A 13 15.13 -3.18 7.93
CA GLY A 13 14.32 -3.69 6.84
C GLY A 13 14.68 -3.09 5.47
N LEU A 14 14.50 -3.89 4.41
CA LEU A 14 14.62 -3.44 3.03
C LEU A 14 13.39 -2.61 2.64
N VAL A 15 13.62 -1.43 2.07
CA VAL A 15 12.55 -0.53 1.60
C VAL A 15 12.75 -0.22 0.12
N ILE A 16 11.78 -0.57 -0.71
CA ILE A 16 11.81 -0.28 -2.15
C ILE A 16 10.82 0.84 -2.46
N GLY A 17 11.33 1.96 -2.99
CA GLY A 17 10.50 3.05 -3.48
C GLY A 17 10.20 2.89 -4.97
N VAL A 18 8.94 2.77 -5.36
CA VAL A 18 8.55 2.73 -6.79
C VAL A 18 8.05 4.11 -7.17
N ARG A 19 8.74 4.87 -8.03
CA ARG A 19 8.41 6.28 -8.34
C ARG A 19 7.47 6.40 -9.54
N PRO A 20 6.56 7.40 -9.56
CA PRO A 20 5.63 7.62 -10.67
C PRO A 20 6.25 8.45 -11.81
N ASP A 21 7.33 9.16 -11.53
CA ASP A 21 8.03 10.10 -12.41
C ASP A 21 9.28 9.46 -13.04
N ASP A 22 10.04 10.27 -13.78
CA ASP A 22 11.28 9.92 -14.46
C ASP A 22 12.54 10.07 -13.57
N GLY A 23 12.38 10.38 -12.28
CA GLY A 23 13.48 10.55 -11.34
C GLY A 23 14.30 11.83 -11.52
N SER A 24 13.88 12.76 -12.38
CA SER A 24 14.55 14.06 -12.55
C SER A 24 14.43 14.94 -11.30
N ASP A 25 13.30 14.87 -10.59
CA ASP A 25 13.15 15.41 -9.25
C ASP A 25 13.80 14.45 -8.23
N PRO A 26 14.76 14.89 -7.39
CA PRO A 26 15.31 14.04 -6.34
C PRO A 26 14.21 13.47 -5.42
N GLY A 27 13.06 14.14 -5.30
CA GLY A 27 11.91 13.69 -4.52
C GLY A 27 12.24 13.51 -3.04
N PRO A 28 11.28 13.03 -2.23
CA PRO A 28 11.56 12.68 -0.84
C PRO A 28 12.44 11.43 -0.77
N ALA A 29 13.76 11.63 -0.77
CA ALA A 29 14.78 10.58 -0.77
C ALA A 29 15.02 9.92 0.59
N ALA A 30 14.22 10.24 1.61
CA ALA A 30 14.44 9.71 2.95
C ALA A 30 13.99 8.24 3.03
N ASP A 31 14.91 7.38 3.50
CA ASP A 31 14.64 6.04 4.02
C ASP A 31 14.27 4.94 3.00
N VAL A 32 14.55 5.12 1.70
CA VAL A 32 14.52 4.01 0.73
C VAL A 32 15.87 3.30 0.64
N SER A 33 15.87 1.99 0.43
CA SER A 33 17.06 1.16 0.20
C SER A 33 17.42 1.09 -1.28
N ALA A 34 16.41 1.06 -2.14
CA ALA A 34 16.55 1.18 -3.59
C ALA A 34 15.29 1.82 -4.18
N THR A 35 15.45 2.39 -5.38
CA THR A 35 14.39 3.10 -6.09
C THR A 35 14.18 2.47 -7.46
N VAL A 36 12.93 2.19 -7.80
CA VAL A 36 12.49 1.82 -9.15
C VAL A 36 11.79 3.03 -9.77
N VAL A 37 12.42 3.63 -10.78
CA VAL A 37 11.84 4.74 -11.55
C VAL A 37 11.00 4.17 -12.68
N THR A 38 9.73 4.57 -12.78
CA THR A 38 8.80 3.98 -13.76
C THR A 38 8.35 4.94 -14.84
N ASN A 39 8.27 6.25 -14.55
CA ASN A 39 7.62 7.24 -15.41
C ASN A 39 6.19 6.84 -15.86
N MET A 40 5.48 6.09 -15.03
CA MET A 40 4.14 5.54 -15.34
C MET A 40 2.99 6.35 -14.71
N GLY A 41 3.29 7.46 -14.02
CA GLY A 41 2.28 8.17 -13.24
C GLY A 41 1.60 7.22 -12.24
N GLN A 42 0.26 7.22 -12.22
CA GLN A 42 -0.52 6.33 -11.34
C GLN A 42 -0.53 4.87 -11.79
N ALA A 43 -0.18 4.56 -13.05
CA ALA A 43 -0.15 3.18 -13.51
C ALA A 43 0.91 2.33 -12.80
N ARG A 44 1.90 2.95 -12.13
CA ARG A 44 2.86 2.27 -11.26
C ARG A 44 2.18 1.47 -10.13
N ASN A 45 0.94 1.82 -9.75
CA ASN A 45 0.25 1.19 -8.63
C ASN A 45 0.01 -0.30 -8.89
N ALA A 46 -0.09 -0.69 -10.17
CA ALA A 46 -0.11 -2.11 -10.56
C ALA A 46 1.20 -2.82 -10.17
N ILE A 47 2.37 -2.18 -10.34
CA ILE A 47 3.66 -2.76 -9.96
C ILE A 47 3.70 -3.00 -8.44
N LEU A 48 3.24 -2.03 -7.65
CA LEU A 48 3.14 -2.17 -6.19
C LEU A 48 2.27 -3.38 -5.81
N VAL A 49 1.06 -3.42 -6.36
CA VAL A 49 0.09 -4.46 -6.04
C VAL A 49 0.54 -5.84 -6.49
N TRP A 50 1.15 -5.99 -7.67
CA TRP A 50 1.59 -7.28 -8.18
C TRP A 50 2.90 -7.79 -7.56
N SER A 51 3.70 -6.90 -6.98
CA SER A 51 4.97 -7.26 -6.31
C SER A 51 4.80 -7.59 -4.82
N ALA A 52 3.63 -7.34 -4.23
CA ALA A 52 3.40 -7.52 -2.81
C ALA A 52 2.86 -8.91 -2.47
N ASP A 53 3.18 -9.44 -1.29
CA ASP A 53 2.51 -10.63 -0.73
C ASP A 53 1.28 -10.27 0.10
N ALA A 54 1.19 -9.02 0.55
CA ALA A 54 0.04 -8.42 1.22
C ALA A 54 0.03 -6.89 1.04
N VAL A 55 -1.14 -6.26 1.12
CA VAL A 55 -1.30 -4.81 0.98
C VAL A 55 -1.93 -4.23 2.23
N ILE A 56 -1.24 -3.29 2.90
CA ILE A 56 -1.80 -2.49 4.00
C ILE A 56 -2.02 -1.07 3.48
N ALA A 57 -3.27 -0.70 3.27
CA ALA A 57 -3.67 0.63 2.85
C ALA A 57 -3.90 1.53 4.07
N ILE A 58 -3.08 2.58 4.19
CA ILE A 58 -3.10 3.51 5.32
C ILE A 58 -3.66 4.86 4.87
N GLY A 59 -4.68 5.35 5.58
CA GLY A 59 -5.33 6.63 5.28
C GLY A 59 -6.35 6.59 4.14
N GLY A 60 -6.85 7.76 3.76
CA GLY A 60 -8.07 7.92 2.95
C GLY A 60 -7.90 8.69 1.63
N SER A 61 -6.76 8.61 0.95
CA SER A 61 -6.57 9.31 -0.34
C SER A 61 -7.16 8.52 -1.52
N TRP A 62 -7.50 9.20 -2.62
CA TRP A 62 -7.95 8.52 -3.86
C TRP A 62 -6.90 7.57 -4.45
N GLY A 63 -5.61 7.94 -4.36
CA GLY A 63 -4.51 7.06 -4.76
C GLY A 63 -4.51 5.76 -3.94
N THR A 64 -4.69 5.87 -2.63
CA THR A 64 -4.82 4.72 -1.72
C THR A 64 -6.01 3.84 -2.09
N LEU A 65 -7.17 4.43 -2.42
CA LEU A 65 -8.34 3.64 -2.84
C LEU A 65 -8.09 2.89 -4.15
N SER A 66 -7.34 3.48 -5.09
CA SER A 66 -7.00 2.83 -6.36
C SER A 66 -6.12 1.58 -6.16
N GLU A 67 -5.18 1.62 -5.21
CA GLU A 67 -4.34 0.49 -4.84
C GLU A 67 -5.17 -0.62 -4.18
N VAL A 68 -6.13 -0.26 -3.31
CA VAL A 68 -7.08 -1.21 -2.72
C VAL A 68 -7.91 -1.91 -3.81
N ALA A 69 -8.48 -1.16 -4.75
CA ALA A 69 -9.27 -1.73 -5.83
C ALA A 69 -8.45 -2.66 -6.73
N LEU A 70 -7.21 -2.28 -7.06
CA LEU A 70 -6.27 -3.12 -7.81
C LEU A 70 -5.92 -4.42 -7.06
N ALA A 71 -5.64 -4.33 -5.75
CA ALA A 71 -5.31 -5.48 -4.93
C ALA A 71 -6.49 -6.45 -4.79
N MET A 72 -7.69 -5.91 -4.61
CA MET A 72 -8.91 -6.71 -4.59
C MET A 72 -9.18 -7.41 -5.93
N ARG A 73 -8.90 -6.74 -7.05
CA ARG A 73 -9.00 -7.35 -8.38
C ARG A 73 -7.95 -8.44 -8.61
N ARG A 74 -6.76 -8.31 -8.02
CA ARG A 74 -5.72 -9.36 -8.05
C ARG A 74 -6.20 -10.62 -7.31
N GLY A 75 -6.92 -10.47 -6.19
CA GLY A 75 -7.63 -11.55 -5.50
C GLY A 75 -6.75 -12.63 -4.87
N ALA A 76 -5.43 -12.44 -4.82
CA ALA A 76 -4.47 -13.46 -4.38
C ALA A 76 -3.69 -13.07 -3.12
N VAL A 77 -3.93 -11.87 -2.57
CA VAL A 77 -3.17 -11.33 -1.42
C VAL A 77 -4.11 -10.72 -0.38
N PRO A 78 -3.77 -10.79 0.92
CA PRO A 78 -4.50 -10.05 1.95
C PRO A 78 -4.48 -8.54 1.67
N VAL A 79 -5.62 -7.90 1.85
CA VAL A 79 -5.78 -6.45 1.74
C VAL A 79 -6.32 -5.93 3.07
N VAL A 80 -5.61 -5.01 3.70
CA VAL A 80 -5.93 -4.49 5.03
C VAL A 80 -6.09 -2.98 4.99
N LEU A 81 -7.12 -2.46 5.65
CA LEU A 81 -7.41 -1.02 5.73
C LEU A 81 -7.12 -0.51 7.14
N LEU A 82 -6.23 0.48 7.27
CA LEU A 82 -5.85 1.10 8.56
C LEU A 82 -6.12 2.60 8.55
N GLY A 83 -7.03 3.06 9.42
CA GLY A 83 -7.29 4.48 9.67
C GLY A 83 -7.73 5.28 8.44
N GLY A 84 -8.50 4.67 7.55
CA GLY A 84 -8.76 5.22 6.21
C GLY A 84 -10.13 4.84 5.66
N TRP A 85 -10.13 4.31 4.44
CA TRP A 85 -11.35 3.97 3.71
C TRP A 85 -12.20 2.91 4.40
N ARG A 86 -13.51 3.07 4.28
CA ARG A 86 -14.50 1.99 4.43
C ARG A 86 -15.26 1.91 3.12
N VAL A 87 -15.05 0.84 2.36
CA VAL A 87 -15.70 0.65 1.06
C VAL A 87 -17.04 -0.02 1.28
N LEU A 88 -18.12 0.65 0.88
CA LEU A 88 -19.48 0.15 0.96
C LEU A 88 -20.03 -0.11 -0.44
N ASP A 89 -20.90 -1.10 -0.58
CA ASP A 89 -21.68 -1.34 -1.78
C ASP A 89 -22.86 -0.37 -1.90
N ALA A 90 -23.69 -0.54 -2.93
CA ALA A 90 -24.85 0.31 -3.20
C ALA A 90 -25.93 0.25 -2.10
N ASP A 91 -25.97 -0.84 -1.33
CA ASP A 91 -26.91 -1.05 -0.23
C ASP A 91 -26.35 -0.55 1.12
N GLY A 92 -25.13 -0.01 1.12
CA GLY A 92 -24.43 0.48 2.30
C GLY A 92 -23.75 -0.62 3.13
N ALA A 93 -23.69 -1.86 2.61
CA ALA A 93 -22.99 -2.96 3.24
C ALA A 93 -21.48 -2.89 2.94
N PRO A 94 -20.59 -3.30 3.87
CA PRO A 94 -19.16 -3.36 3.59
C PRO A 94 -18.84 -4.32 2.44
N VAL A 95 -18.05 -3.84 1.48
CA VAL A 95 -17.54 -4.70 0.40
C VAL A 95 -16.63 -5.77 0.98
N THR A 96 -16.81 -7.02 0.55
CA THR A 96 -16.04 -8.16 1.03
C THR A 96 -14.60 -8.12 0.53
N GLY A 97 -13.67 -8.65 1.34
CA GLY A 97 -12.26 -8.83 0.99
C GLY A 97 -11.30 -7.95 1.79
N PRO A 98 -11.35 -6.61 1.69
CA PRO A 98 -10.51 -5.76 2.52
C PRO A 98 -10.85 -5.94 4.01
N VAL A 99 -9.84 -6.20 4.83
CA VAL A 99 -9.99 -6.40 6.27
C VAL A 99 -9.72 -5.09 7.00
N PRO A 100 -10.68 -4.53 7.75
CA PRO A 100 -10.43 -3.34 8.56
C PRO A 100 -9.55 -3.69 9.77
N ALA A 101 -8.61 -2.80 10.11
CA ALA A 101 -7.78 -2.87 11.30
C ALA A 101 -7.82 -1.53 12.06
N ALA A 102 -7.84 -1.59 13.40
CA ALA A 102 -7.84 -0.40 14.26
C ALA A 102 -6.43 0.01 14.68
N THR A 103 -5.47 -0.92 14.67
CA THR A 103 -4.08 -0.70 15.09
C THR A 103 -3.08 -1.20 14.05
N ALA A 104 -1.83 -0.75 14.13
CA ALA A 104 -0.76 -1.23 13.27
C ALA A 104 -0.47 -2.72 13.51
N GLU A 105 -0.55 -3.16 14.76
CA GLU A 105 -0.33 -4.55 15.18
C GLU A 105 -1.41 -5.48 14.61
N GLU A 106 -2.69 -5.07 14.66
CA GLU A 106 -3.78 -5.79 14.01
C GLU A 106 -3.58 -5.84 12.49
N ALA A 107 -3.17 -4.72 11.89
CA ALA A 107 -2.98 -4.65 10.46
C ALA A 107 -1.89 -5.61 9.97
N VAL A 108 -0.76 -5.68 10.67
CA VAL A 108 0.34 -6.62 10.37
C VAL A 108 -0.12 -8.06 10.59
N ARG A 109 -0.84 -8.35 11.68
CA ARG A 109 -1.33 -9.71 11.96
C ARG A 109 -2.30 -10.21 10.88
N ALA A 110 -3.15 -9.34 10.35
CA ALA A 110 -4.07 -9.67 9.27
C ALA A 110 -3.37 -9.80 7.89
N ALA A 111 -2.23 -9.15 7.71
CA ALA A 111 -1.47 -9.18 6.46
C ALA A 111 -0.55 -10.40 6.33
N LEU A 112 -0.09 -10.97 7.44
CA LEU A 112 0.79 -12.14 7.43
C LEU A 112 -0.03 -13.44 7.36
N PRO A 113 0.39 -14.43 6.56
CA PRO A 113 -0.18 -15.76 6.64
C PRO A 113 0.04 -16.36 8.03
N ALA A 114 -0.88 -17.23 8.45
CA ALA A 114 -0.75 -18.03 9.67
C ALA A 114 0.41 -19.04 9.58
#